data_AF-A0A8J2LS09-F1
#
_entry.id   AF-A0A8J2LS09-F1
#
_cell.length_a   1.000
_cell.length_b   1.000
_cell.length_c   1.000
_cell.angle_alpha   90.00
_cell.angle_beta   90.00
_cell.angle_gamma   90.00
#
_symmetry.space_group_name_H-M   'P 1'
#
loop_
_entity.id
_entity.type
_entity.pdbx_description
1 polymer ?
#
loop_
_entity_poly.entity_id
_entity_poly.type
_entity_poly.pdbx_seq_one_letter_code
_entity_poly.pdbx_strand_id
1 'polypeptide(L)'
;ADWKPPENFPKDYAYYWSGKDDEGRPLWIAELGKWNARNIVESGKEYMEKFDTYIDTIVINFGRSLNWKNTTDNSSYPQIVLILDVEGFDYFQFTSVPTVQYVIKKFAYLAPVLNKYVH
;
A
#
# COMPACT_ATOMS: atom_id res chain seq x y z
N ALA A 1 14.72 8.93 -11.58
CA ALA A 1 15.56 9.05 -10.38
C ALA A 1 15.13 7.95 -9.42
N ASP A 2 16.08 7.21 -8.84
CA ASP A 2 15.79 6.22 -7.80
C ASP A 2 15.40 6.95 -6.52
N TRP A 3 14.12 7.30 -6.43
CA TRP A 3 13.54 7.92 -5.24
C TRP A 3 13.69 6.95 -4.06
N LYS A 4 14.13 7.48 -2.91
CA LYS A 4 14.22 6.73 -1.67
C LYS A 4 13.24 7.32 -0.65
N PRO A 5 12.48 6.49 0.07
CA PRO A 5 11.64 6.98 1.14
C PRO A 5 12.48 7.56 2.28
N PRO A 6 11.91 8.48 3.07
CA PRO A 6 12.49 8.86 4.35
C PRO A 6 12.76 7.62 5.24
N GLU A 7 13.84 7.64 6.01
CA GLU A 7 14.31 6.48 6.77
C GLU A 7 13.27 5.89 7.74
N ASN A 8 12.38 6.73 8.25
CA ASN A 8 11.34 6.32 9.17
C ASN A 8 10.16 5.61 8.48
N PHE A 9 9.97 5.75 7.17
CA PHE A 9 8.76 5.24 6.49
C PHE A 9 8.63 3.71 6.53
N PRO A 10 9.67 2.90 6.26
CA PRO A 10 9.56 1.44 6.36
C PRO A 10 9.23 0.96 7.78
N LYS A 11 9.61 1.74 8.80
CA LYS A 11 9.30 1.44 10.19
C LYS A 11 7.89 1.89 10.56
N ASP A 12 7.51 3.10 10.15
CA ASP A 12 6.26 3.76 10.51
C ASP A 12 5.07 3.31 9.66
N TYR A 13 5.32 2.66 8.52
CA TYR A 13 4.29 2.18 7.59
C TYR A 13 4.65 0.77 7.12
N ALA A 14 4.95 -0.10 8.08
CA ALA A 14 5.39 -1.46 7.84
C ALA A 14 4.38 -2.25 7.00
N TYR A 15 4.92 -2.97 6.03
CA TYR A 15 4.19 -3.91 5.19
C TYR A 15 5.15 -5.02 4.73
N TYR A 16 4.59 -6.16 4.36
CA TYR A 16 5.35 -7.25 3.75
C TYR A 16 4.46 -8.10 2.84
N TRP A 17 5.11 -8.90 1.99
CA TRP A 17 4.46 -9.86 1.11
C TRP A 17 4.58 -11.25 1.71
N SER A 18 3.49 -12.01 1.73
CA SER A 18 3.49 -13.34 2.34
C SER A 18 2.81 -14.36 1.44
N GLY A 19 3.57 -14.98 0.55
CA GLY A 19 3.08 -16.10 -0.26
C GLY A 19 1.86 -15.73 -1.11
N LYS A 20 0.93 -16.69 -1.22
CA LYS A 20 -0.28 -16.62 -2.04
C LYS A 20 -1.44 -17.26 -1.26
N ASP A 21 -2.68 -16.88 -1.58
CA ASP A 21 -3.86 -17.59 -1.13
C ASP A 21 -4.12 -18.87 -1.94
N ASP A 22 -5.23 -19.55 -1.63
CA ASP A 22 -5.67 -20.79 -2.29
C ASP A 22 -5.98 -20.62 -3.79
N GLU A 23 -6.19 -19.38 -4.25
CA GLU A 23 -6.40 -19.05 -5.67
C GLU A 23 -5.11 -18.60 -6.37
N GLY A 24 -3.97 -18.63 -5.66
CA GLY A 24 -2.68 -18.19 -6.19
C GLY A 24 -2.51 -16.67 -6.23
N ARG A 25 -3.42 -15.91 -5.61
CA ARG A 25 -3.32 -14.45 -5.50
C ARG A 25 -2.30 -14.08 -4.44
N PRO A 26 -1.38 -13.16 -4.74
CA PRO A 26 -0.41 -12.69 -3.76
C PRO A 26 -1.05 -12.00 -2.54
N LEU A 27 -0.46 -12.20 -1.37
CA LEU A 27 -0.88 -11.54 -0.14
C LEU A 27 0.02 -10.32 0.16
N TRP A 28 -0.60 -9.14 0.25
CA TRP A 28 -0.01 -7.93 0.83
C TRP A 28 -0.48 -7.81 2.28
N ILE A 29 0.42 -7.80 3.25
CA ILE A 29 0.07 -7.54 4.66
C ILE A 29 0.53 -6.13 5.03
N ALA A 30 -0.39 -5.34 5.57
CA ALA A 30 -0.13 -4.02 6.14
C ALA A 30 -0.44 -4.03 7.65
N GLU A 31 0.54 -3.71 8.47
CA GLU A 31 0.44 -3.74 9.94
C GLU A 31 -0.09 -2.40 10.46
N LEU A 32 -1.39 -2.16 10.32
CA LEU A 32 -2.03 -0.88 10.64
C LEU A 32 -1.82 -0.43 12.08
N GLY A 33 -1.73 -1.35 13.04
CA GLY A 33 -1.46 -0.98 14.43
C GLY A 33 -0.06 -0.42 14.69
N LYS A 34 0.88 -0.61 13.75
CA LYS A 34 2.20 0.03 13.79
C LYS A 34 2.23 1.37 13.04
N TRP A 35 1.14 1.71 12.35
CA TRP A 35 1.13 2.89 11.50
C TRP A 35 1.02 4.18 12.29
N ASN A 36 1.88 5.15 11.97
CA ASN A 36 1.70 6.52 12.43
C ASN A 36 0.84 7.32 11.43
N ALA A 37 -0.37 6.83 11.15
CA ALA A 37 -1.22 7.39 10.09
C ALA A 37 -1.59 8.85 10.34
N ARG A 38 -1.77 9.24 11.61
CA ARG A 38 -2.01 10.62 12.03
C ARG A 38 -0.92 11.58 11.51
N ASN A 39 0.35 11.18 11.62
CA ASN A 39 1.48 12.00 11.20
C ASN A 39 1.48 12.29 9.68
N ILE A 40 0.85 11.43 8.87
CA ILE A 40 0.75 11.63 7.42
C ILE A 40 0.06 12.96 7.10
N VAL A 41 -1.07 13.24 7.76
CA VAL A 41 -1.87 14.44 7.50
C VAL A 41 -1.35 15.63 8.31
N GLU A 42 -0.95 15.41 9.57
CA GLU A 42 -0.50 16.49 10.45
C GLU A 42 0.84 17.09 10.03
N SER A 43 1.71 16.32 9.37
CA SER A 43 2.96 16.83 8.80
C SER A 43 2.78 17.67 7.53
N GLY A 44 1.56 17.75 7.01
CA GLY A 44 1.21 18.59 5.86
C GLY A 44 1.51 17.98 4.49
N LYS A 45 1.22 18.76 3.45
CA LYS A 45 1.12 18.30 2.06
C LYS A 45 2.39 17.62 1.52
N GLU A 46 3.57 18.16 1.82
CA GLU A 46 4.83 17.58 1.33
C GLU A 46 5.06 16.17 1.90
N TYR A 47 4.68 15.93 3.15
CA TYR A 47 4.79 14.62 3.78
C TYR A 47 3.79 13.63 3.17
N MET A 48 2.57 14.09 2.88
CA MET A 48 1.56 13.31 2.17
C MET A 48 2.05 12.90 0.77
N GLU A 49 2.63 13.81 -0.01
CA GLU A 49 3.17 13.50 -1.35
C GLU A 49 4.31 12.47 -1.29
N LYS A 50 5.17 12.55 -0.27
CA LYS A 50 6.21 11.53 -0.01
C LYS A 50 5.60 10.19 0.35
N PHE A 51 4.56 10.17 1.18
CA PHE A 51 3.83 8.94 1.52
C PHE A 51 3.16 8.34 0.29
N ASP A 52 2.55 9.17 -0.56
CA ASP A 52 1.95 8.73 -1.81
C ASP A 52 2.97 8.06 -2.73
N THR A 53 4.12 8.71 -2.90
CA THR A 53 5.24 8.18 -3.70
C THR A 53 5.79 6.89 -3.11
N TYR A 54 5.84 6.78 -1.78
CA TYR A 54 6.27 5.57 -1.09
C TYR A 54 5.39 4.39 -1.45
N ILE A 55 4.08 4.53 -1.21
CA ILE A 55 3.09 3.48 -1.48
C ILE A 55 3.06 3.12 -2.97
N ASP A 56 3.17 4.10 -3.87
CA ASP A 56 3.21 3.82 -5.32
C ASP A 56 4.47 3.03 -5.70
N THR A 57 5.62 3.36 -5.13
CA THR A 57 6.88 2.63 -5.36
C THR A 57 6.78 1.18 -4.93
N ILE A 58 6.14 0.93 -3.78
CA ILE A 58 5.91 -0.42 -3.24
C ILE A 58 5.08 -1.24 -4.22
N VAL A 59 3.97 -0.66 -4.65
CA VAL A 59 3.01 -1.30 -5.56
C VAL A 59 3.64 -1.58 -6.94
N ILE A 60 4.38 -0.62 -7.50
CA ILE A 60 5.05 -0.78 -8.80
C ILE A 60 6.13 -1.86 -8.73
N ASN A 61 6.97 -1.84 -7.69
CA ASN A 61 8.03 -2.84 -7.52
C ASN A 61 7.45 -4.24 -7.33
N PHE A 62 6.30 -4.34 -6.68
CA PHE A 62 5.59 -5.60 -6.53
C PHE A 62 4.99 -6.11 -7.85
N GLY A 63 4.29 -5.25 -8.60
CA GLY A 63 3.77 -5.62 -9.92
C GLY A 63 4.88 -6.11 -10.86
N ARG A 64 6.07 -5.51 -10.76
CA ARG A 64 7.27 -5.97 -11.48
C ARG A 64 7.76 -7.34 -11.00
N SER A 65 7.85 -7.58 -9.70
CA SER A 65 8.36 -8.86 -9.16
C SER A 65 7.46 -10.05 -9.48
N LEU A 66 6.16 -9.80 -9.65
CA LEU A 66 5.19 -10.82 -10.08
C LEU A 66 5.21 -11.11 -11.59
N ASN A 67 6.06 -10.45 -12.38
CA ASN A 67 6.08 -10.56 -13.83
C ASN A 67 4.68 -10.36 -14.44
N TRP A 68 4.00 -9.26 -14.06
CA TRP A 68 2.61 -9.05 -14.45
C TRP A 68 2.32 -9.17 -15.95
N LYS A 69 3.32 -8.87 -16.77
CA LYS A 69 3.25 -8.95 -18.23
C LYS A 69 3.06 -10.38 -18.77
N ASN A 70 3.32 -11.43 -17.98
CA ASN A 70 3.30 -12.82 -18.43
C ASN A 70 2.09 -13.65 -17.96
N THR A 71 1.16 -13.08 -17.20
CA THR A 71 -0.14 -13.72 -16.92
C THR A 71 -1.08 -13.47 -18.09
N THR A 72 -0.79 -14.11 -19.23
CA THR A 72 -1.60 -14.10 -20.46
C THR A 72 -2.65 -15.21 -20.50
N ASP A 73 -3.03 -15.79 -19.35
CA ASP A 73 -4.24 -16.60 -19.29
C ASP A 73 -5.44 -15.65 -19.22
N ASN A 74 -6.00 -15.43 -20.41
CA ASN A 74 -7.25 -14.75 -20.72
C ASN A 74 -8.20 -14.54 -19.52
N SER A 75 -8.40 -13.27 -19.15
CA SER A 75 -9.61 -12.66 -18.55
C SER A 75 -9.55 -12.13 -17.11
N SER A 76 -8.51 -12.41 -16.32
CA SER A 76 -8.49 -11.93 -14.94
C SER A 76 -7.54 -10.76 -14.77
N TYR A 77 -8.11 -9.56 -14.63
CA TYR A 77 -7.38 -8.44 -14.06
C TYR A 77 -6.72 -8.92 -12.79
N PRO A 78 -5.48 -8.55 -12.61
CA PRO A 78 -4.72 -9.31 -11.66
C PRO A 78 -4.90 -8.77 -10.25
N GLN A 79 -5.18 -9.71 -9.35
CA GLN A 79 -5.75 -9.43 -8.05
C GLN A 79 -4.69 -9.60 -6.98
N ILE A 80 -4.75 -8.74 -5.97
CA ILE A 80 -3.97 -8.87 -4.75
C ILE A 80 -4.94 -9.03 -3.58
N VAL A 81 -4.55 -9.81 -2.58
CA VAL A 81 -5.28 -9.88 -1.32
C VAL A 81 -4.56 -8.98 -0.33
N LEU A 82 -5.22 -7.90 0.09
CA LEU A 82 -4.72 -7.02 1.15
C LEU A 82 -5.23 -7.51 2.49
N ILE A 83 -4.31 -7.90 3.37
CA ILE A 83 -4.57 -8.23 4.77
C ILE A 83 -4.18 -7.02 5.60
N LEU A 84 -5.17 -6.47 6.32
CA LEU A 84 -4.96 -5.38 7.26
C LEU A 84 -4.84 -5.97 8.65
N ASP A 85 -3.61 -6.03 9.17
CA ASP A 85 -3.37 -6.44 10.54
C ASP A 85 -3.65 -5.25 11.48
N VAL A 86 -4.66 -5.43 12.33
CA VAL A 86 -5.14 -4.43 13.29
C VAL A 86 -4.63 -4.70 14.70
N GLU A 87 -3.71 -5.65 14.90
CA GLU A 87 -3.08 -5.85 16.20
C GLU A 87 -2.32 -4.59 16.63
N GLY A 88 -2.55 -4.15 17.87
CA GLY A 88 -1.98 -2.90 18.41
C GLY A 88 -2.61 -1.62 17.84
N PHE A 89 -3.67 -1.74 17.05
CA PHE A 89 -4.41 -0.59 16.53
C PHE A 89 -5.03 0.22 17.67
N ASP A 90 -4.59 1.48 17.77
CA ASP A 90 -5.16 2.46 18.67
C ASP A 90 -6.02 3.45 17.88
N TYR A 91 -7.23 3.72 18.39
CA TYR A 91 -8.09 4.77 17.87
C TYR A 91 -7.33 6.09 17.68
N PHE A 92 -6.37 6.41 18.56
CA PHE A 92 -5.56 7.63 18.45
C PHE A 92 -4.78 7.76 17.13
N GLN A 93 -4.37 6.65 16.51
CA GLN A 93 -3.63 6.64 15.24
C GLN A 93 -4.50 7.08 14.05
N PHE A 94 -5.82 6.94 14.16
CA PHE A 94 -6.81 7.24 13.12
C PHE A 94 -7.93 8.18 13.62
N THR A 95 -7.70 8.89 14.72
CA THR A 95 -8.68 9.80 15.36
C THR A 95 -9.19 10.88 14.44
N SER A 96 -8.39 11.31 13.47
CA SER A 96 -8.78 12.36 12.54
C SER A 96 -9.53 11.75 11.34
N VAL A 97 -10.78 12.18 11.15
CA VAL A 97 -11.57 11.87 9.95
C VAL A 97 -10.77 12.16 8.66
N PRO A 98 -9.99 13.25 8.56
CA PRO A 98 -9.10 13.47 7.40
C PRO A 98 -8.08 12.36 7.17
N THR A 99 -7.46 11.84 8.23
CA THR A 99 -6.48 10.73 8.15
C THR A 99 -7.12 9.47 7.62
N VAL A 100 -8.28 9.07 8.18
CA VAL A 100 -9.02 7.89 7.74
C VAL A 100 -9.43 8.04 6.28
N GLN A 101 -10.01 9.19 5.91
CA GLN A 101 -10.41 9.48 4.54
C GLN A 101 -9.23 9.44 3.57
N TYR A 102 -8.07 9.98 3.96
CA TYR A 102 -6.88 9.96 3.13
C TYR A 102 -6.37 8.54 2.89
N VAL A 103 -6.23 7.74 3.95
CA VAL A 103 -5.74 6.35 3.84
C VAL A 103 -6.69 5.50 2.99
N ILE A 104 -8.01 5.60 3.22
CA ILE A 104 -9.02 4.90 2.41
C ILE A 104 -8.93 5.34 0.94
N LYS A 105 -8.83 6.65 0.66
CA LYS A 105 -8.70 7.16 -0.71
C LYS A 105 -7.43 6.66 -1.38
N LYS A 106 -6.31 6.61 -0.66
CA LYS A 106 -5.05 6.10 -1.21
C LYS A 106 -5.18 4.64 -1.59
N PHE A 107 -5.69 3.78 -0.71
CA PHE A 107 -5.91 2.37 -1.05
C PHE A 107 -6.94 2.17 -2.17
N ALA A 108 -8.02 2.94 -2.19
CA ALA A 108 -8.99 2.93 -3.29
C ALA A 108 -8.37 3.38 -4.63
N TYR A 109 -7.41 4.31 -4.60
CA TYR A 109 -6.65 4.76 -5.77
C TYR A 109 -5.66 3.70 -6.28
N LEU A 110 -5.13 2.84 -5.41
CA LEU A 110 -4.22 1.78 -5.84
C LEU A 110 -4.89 0.74 -6.72
N ALA A 111 -6.17 0.44 -6.51
CA ALA A 111 -6.92 -0.52 -7.31
C ALA A 111 -6.88 -0.22 -8.84
N PRO A 112 -7.20 1.01 -9.32
CA PRO A 112 -7.07 1.35 -10.74
C PRO A 112 -5.62 1.57 -11.20
N VAL A 113 -4.69 1.95 -10.31
CA VAL A 113 -3.27 2.10 -10.67
C VAL A 113 -2.64 0.75 -11.01
N LEU A 114 -2.93 -0.28 -10.21
CA LEU A 114 -2.54 -1.66 -10.50
C LEU A 114 -3.01 -2.06 -11.90
N ASN A 115 -4.25 -1.71 -12.30
CA ASN A 115 -4.75 -2.00 -13.65
C ASN A 115 -3.97 -1.31 -14.79
N LYS A 116 -3.40 -0.12 -14.56
CA LYS A 116 -2.70 0.65 -15.61
C LYS A 116 -1.29 0.13 -15.91
N TYR A 117 -0.62 -0.47 -14.92
CA TYR A 117 0.75 -0.97 -15.05
C TYR A 117 0.84 -2.44 -15.54
N VAL A 118 -0.29 -3.06 -15.88
CA VAL A 118 -0.42 -4.44 -16.38
C VAL A 118 -0.25 -4.54 -17.91
N HIS A 119 -0.06 -3.42 -18.61
CA HIS A 119 0.20 -3.37 -20.06
C HIS A 119 1.71 -3.40 -20.37
#